data_AF-A0A948V4Y9-F1
#
_entry.id   AF-A0A948V4Y9-F1
#
_cell.length_a   1.000
_cell.length_b   1.000
_cell.length_c   1.000
_cell.angle_alpha   90.00
_cell.angle_beta   90.00
_cell.angle_gamma   90.00
#
_symmetry.space_group_name_H-M   'P 1'
#
loop_
_entity.id
_entity.type
_entity.pdbx_description
1 polymer ?
#
loop_
_entity_poly.entity_id
_entity_poly.type
_entity_poly.pdbx_seq_one_letter_code
_entity_poly.pdbx_strand_id
1 'polypeptide(L)' 'MRLLMITRKVDEKDSSPAGFTYNWVKKIGQRLEKLYVITWQKSEQKSERGDLPKNIEIISLFGNKFL' A
#
# COMPACT_ATOMS: atom_id res chain seq x y z
N MET A 1 9.42 -3.47 15.50
CA MET A 1 8.33 -2.46 15.61
C MET A 1 7.33 -2.68 14.47
N ARG A 2 6.03 -2.66 14.79
CA ARG A 2 4.93 -2.92 13.85
C ARG A 2 4.09 -1.65 13.66
N LEU A 3 3.65 -1.37 12.43
CA LEU A 3 2.85 -0.19 12.11
C LEU A 3 1.64 -0.58 11.25
N LEU A 4 0.52 0.12 11.46
CA LEU A 4 -0.66 0.11 10.61
C LEU A 4 -0.79 1.46 9.92
N MET A 5 -0.92 1.45 8.60
CA MET A 5 -1.16 2.62 7.76
C MET A 5 -2.49 2.47 7.03
N ILE A 6 -3.29 3.53 7.00
CA ILE A 6 -4.55 3.58 6.24
C ILE A 6 -4.38 4.64 5.16
N THR A 7 -4.63 4.26 3.91
CA THR A 7 -4.47 5.18 2.77
C THR A 7 -5.47 4.88 1.66
N ARG A 8 -5.59 5.82 0.72
CA ARG A 8 -6.50 5.67 -0.42
C ARG A 8 -6.08 4.50 -1.30
N LYS A 9 -4.84 4.52 -1.75
CA LYS A 9 -4.28 3.65 -2.78
C LYS A 9 -2.76 3.56 -2.60
N VAL A 10 -2.17 2.44 -2.99
CA VAL A 10 -0.72 2.23 -3.01
C VAL A 10 -0.35 1.71 -4.39
N ASP A 11 0.13 2.57 -5.27
CA ASP A 11 0.35 2.21 -6.67
C ASP A 11 1.59 2.94 -7.21
N GLU A 12 2.58 2.16 -7.65
CA GLU A 12 3.84 2.67 -8.21
C GLU A 12 3.66 3.39 -9.55
N LYS A 13 2.67 2.97 -10.33
CA LYS A 13 2.43 3.50 -11.68
C LYS A 13 1.49 4.70 -11.69
N ASP A 14 1.01 5.10 -10.51
CA ASP A 14 0.09 6.20 -10.38
C ASP A 14 0.85 7.53 -10.47
N SER A 15 0.66 8.24 -11.57
CA SER A 15 1.25 9.56 -11.83
C SER A 15 0.62 10.68 -11.01
N SER A 16 -0.44 10.38 -10.22
CA SER A 16 -1.02 11.29 -9.23
C SER A 16 -0.26 11.23 -7.89
N PRO A 17 -0.64 12.04 -6.87
CA PRO A 17 -0.08 11.94 -5.52
C PRO A 17 -0.16 10.55 -4.87
N ALA A 18 -0.90 9.60 -5.45
CA ALA A 18 -0.90 8.22 -4.97
C ALA A 18 0.44 7.48 -5.24
N GLY A 19 1.21 7.89 -6.26
CA GLY A 19 2.57 7.39 -6.48
C GLY A 19 3.54 7.75 -5.35
N PHE A 20 3.28 8.87 -4.66
CA PHE A 20 4.03 9.24 -3.45
C PHE A 20 3.78 8.26 -2.30
N THR A 21 2.55 7.77 -2.13
CA THR A 21 2.21 6.79 -1.09
C THR A 21 3.02 5.50 -1.25
N TYR A 22 3.22 5.03 -2.48
CA TYR A 22 4.05 3.84 -2.74
C TYR A 22 5.49 4.04 -2.26
N ASN A 23 6.09 5.17 -2.58
CA ASN A 23 7.45 5.50 -2.14
C ASN A 23 7.56 5.60 -0.61
N TRP A 24 6.55 6.15 0.05
CA TRP A 24 6.47 6.21 1.50
C TRP A 24 6.37 4.82 2.14
N VAL A 25 5.44 4.00 1.66
CA VAL A 25 5.27 2.62 2.11
C VAL A 25 6.58 1.85 1.98
N LYS A 26 7.28 1.97 0.84
CA LYS A 26 8.59 1.34 0.60
C LYS A 26 9.64 1.81 1.60
N LYS A 27 9.82 3.13 1.78
CA LYS A 27 10.84 3.71 2.68
C LYS A 27 10.55 3.42 4.16
N ILE A 28 9.30 3.48 4.58
CA ILE A 28 8.90 3.22 5.98
C ILE A 28 9.04 1.72 6.27
N GLY A 29 8.57 0.85 5.37
CA GLY A 29 8.65 -0.60 5.53
C GLY A 29 10.08 -1.12 5.67
N GLN A 30 11.07 -0.47 5.07
CA GLN A 30 12.49 -0.83 5.25
C GLN A 30 13.01 -0.69 6.69
N ARG A 31 12.35 0.11 7.53
CA ARG A 31 12.75 0.38 8.92
C ARG A 31 11.87 -0.33 9.96
N LEU A 32 10.92 -1.14 9.50
CA LEU A 32 9.94 -1.80 10.34
C LEU A 32 10.11 -3.32 10.29
N GLU A 33 9.68 -3.99 11.36
CA GLU A 33 9.57 -5.45 11.39
C GLU A 33 8.37 -5.90 10.54
N LYS A 34 7.27 -5.14 10.60
CA LYS A 34 6.04 -5.40 9.84
C LYS A 34 5.28 -4.10 9.59
N LEU A 35 4.77 -3.92 8.38
CA LEU A 35 3.88 -2.82 8.01
C LEU A 35 2.60 -3.38 7.39
N TYR A 36 1.46 -3.08 7.98
CA TYR A 36 0.14 -3.35 7.40
C TYR A 36 -0.37 -2.07 6.72
N VAL A 37 -0.84 -2.17 5.48
CA VAL A 37 -1.38 -1.04 4.73
C VAL A 37 -2.78 -1.35 4.26
N ILE A 38 -3.77 -0.68 4.84
CA ILE A 38 -5.17 -0.80 4.44
C ILE A 38 -5.45 0.20 3.31
N THR A 39 -5.99 -0.30 2.19
CA THR A 39 -6.39 0.52 1.03
C THR A 39 -7.87 0.33 0.72
N TRP A 40 -8.51 1.36 0.13
CA TRP A 40 -9.90 1.31 -0.31
C TRP A 40 -10.10 1.58 -1.81
N GLN A 41 -9.03 1.88 -2.56
CA GLN A 41 -9.00 1.99 -4.04
C GLN A 41 -7.97 1.04 -4.68
N LYS A 42 -8.37 0.36 -5.77
CA LYS A 42 -7.64 -0.80 -6.29
C LYS A 42 -6.37 -0.31 -6.95
N SER A 43 -5.24 -0.91 -6.58
CA SER A 43 -3.97 -0.65 -7.24
C SER A 43 -3.93 -1.37 -8.58
N GLU A 44 -3.38 -0.75 -9.62
CA GLU A 44 -3.33 -1.32 -10.97
C GLU A 44 -2.14 -2.27 -11.19
N GLN A 45 -1.36 -2.53 -10.14
CA GLN A 45 -0.19 -3.41 -10.24
C GLN A 45 -0.60 -4.86 -10.55
N LYS A 46 0.07 -5.45 -11.56
CA LYS A 46 -0.08 -6.87 -11.96
C LYS A 46 0.47 -7.85 -10.91
N SER A 47 1.36 -7.39 -10.03
CA SER A 47 1.74 -8.09 -8.82
C SER A 47 1.11 -7.37 -7.64
N GLU A 48 0.41 -8.10 -6.77
CA GLU A 48 -0.28 -7.56 -5.60
C GLU A 48 0.63 -6.79 -4.61
N ARG A 49 1.96 -6.77 -4.87
CA ARG A 49 2.99 -6.15 -4.02
C ARG A 49 4.02 -5.30 -4.77
N GLY A 50 4.01 -5.24 -6.10
CA GLY A 50 5.09 -4.55 -6.84
C GLY A 50 6.49 -5.01 -6.40
N ASP A 51 7.38 -4.05 -6.17
CA ASP A 51 8.75 -4.22 -5.65
C ASP A 51 8.84 -3.83 -4.15
N LEU A 52 7.76 -4.08 -3.39
CA LEU A 52 7.70 -3.80 -1.95
C LEU A 52 8.40 -4.90 -1.13
N PRO A 53 9.07 -4.52 -0.03
CA PRO A 53 9.61 -5.47 0.94
C PRO A 53 8.58 -6.51 1.44
N LYS A 54 9.02 -7.75 1.67
CA LYS A 54 8.16 -8.88 2.10
C LYS A 54 7.43 -8.66 3.42
N ASN A 55 7.95 -7.77 4.28
CA ASN A 55 7.38 -7.40 5.56
C ASN A 55 6.22 -6.39 5.44
N ILE A 56 5.90 -5.95 4.22
CA ILE A 56 4.75 -5.10 3.94
C ILE A 56 3.58 -5.98 3.48
N GLU A 57 2.41 -5.74 4.06
CA GLU A 57 1.17 -6.42 3.72
C GLU A 57 0.10 -5.39 3.37
N ILE A 58 -0.36 -5.43 2.12
CA ILE A 58 -1.44 -4.56 1.64
C ILE A 58 -2.76 -5.32 1.78
N ILE A 59 -3.67 -4.76 2.57
CA ILE A 59 -5.02 -5.28 2.78
C ILE A 59 -5.97 -4.36 2.04
N SER A 60 -6.60 -4.88 1.00
CA SER A 60 -7.52 -4.15 0.16
C SER A 60 -8.97 -4.35 0.61
N LEU A 61 -9.71 -3.26 0.81
CA LEU A 61 -11.12 -3.29 1.23
C LEU A 61 -12.12 -3.20 0.05
N PHE A 62 -11.72 -3.62 -1.16
CA PHE A 62 -12.64 -3.69 -2.32
C PHE A 62 -13.84 -4.58 -1.99
N GLY A 63 -15.05 -4.06 -2.22
CA GLY A 63 -16.30 -4.78 -1.96
C GLY A 63 -17.19 -4.13 -0.90
N ASN A 64 -16.81 -3.00 -0.33
CA ASN A 64 -17.71 -2.25 0.54
C ASN A 64 -18.85 -1.63 -0.30
N LYS A 65 -20.09 -2.12 -0.11
CA LYS A 65 -21.30 -1.74 -0.87
C LYS A 65 -21.75 -0.28 -0.71
N PHE A 66 -21.04 0.52 0.10
CA PHE A 66 -21.42 1.87 0.48
C PHE A 66 -20.64 2.98 -0.24
N LEU A 67 -19.89 2.63 -1.29
CA LEU A 67 -19.10 3.55 -2.12
C LEU A 67 -19.33 3.29 -3.60
#